data_AF-A0A7J3W849-F1
#
_entry.id   AF-A0A7J3W849-F1
#
_cell.length_a   1.000
_cell.length_b   1.000
_cell.length_c   1.000
_cell.angle_alpha   90.00
_cell.angle_beta   90.00
_cell.angle_gamma   90.00
#
_symmetry.space_group_name_H-M   'P 1'
#
loop_
_entity.id
_entity.type
_entity.pdbx_description
1 polymer ?
#
loop_
_entity_poly.entity_id
_entity_poly.type
_entity_poly.pdbx_seq_one_letter_code
_entity_poly.pdbx_strand_id
1 'polypeptide(L)'
;MIKLALFTVTYCGLWYRGPALSLEEQIVKARELGFEGLSIETKRPVALPCDLDSSRRRKIKELADSHQIELCAVETMSNFVSPIIEEVENNLCMVKEAVELARDLEAPIVKVFAAWTGTSRYDGLGTYEFANRLFDYKRNFITSDEMWRLAVKGIRETAKWAEEYGITVALQNHPPVINYGYEDALQM
;
A
#
# COMPACT_ATOMS: atom_id res chain seq x y z
N MET A 1 6.46 15.13 20.18
CA MET A 1 7.65 15.02 19.32
C MET A 1 7.25 14.22 18.10
N ILE A 2 7.68 14.62 16.90
CA ILE A 2 7.37 13.86 15.66
C ILE A 2 8.30 12.65 15.60
N LYS A 3 7.75 11.47 15.32
CA LYS A 3 8.52 10.25 15.05
C LYS A 3 8.77 10.09 13.55
N LEU A 4 9.90 9.49 13.18
CA LEU A 4 10.23 9.21 11.78
C LEU A 4 10.10 7.73 11.45
N ALA A 5 9.44 7.43 10.32
CA ALA A 5 9.30 6.07 9.83
C ALA A 5 9.96 5.90 8.44
N LEU A 6 10.55 4.72 8.22
CA LEU A 6 11.06 4.31 6.91
C LEU A 6 9.93 3.63 6.13
N PHE A 7 9.72 4.01 4.87
CA PHE A 7 8.81 3.29 3.99
C PHE A 7 9.57 2.17 3.25
N THR A 8 9.08 0.93 3.33
CA THR A 8 9.80 -0.24 2.81
C THR A 8 10.01 -0.24 1.29
N VAL A 9 9.29 0.61 0.55
CA VAL A 9 9.53 0.78 -0.90
C VAL A 9 10.98 1.20 -1.18
N THR A 10 11.63 1.89 -0.22
CA THR A 10 13.02 2.33 -0.34
C THR A 10 13.99 1.17 -0.57
N TYR A 11 13.73 -0.01 0.01
CA TYR A 11 14.57 -1.21 -0.12
C TYR A 11 13.84 -2.39 -0.77
N CYS A 12 12.80 -2.14 -1.58
CA CYS A 12 12.05 -3.19 -2.28
C CYS A 12 12.77 -3.76 -3.53
N GLY A 13 13.98 -3.30 -3.84
CA GLY A 13 14.76 -3.73 -5.00
C GLY A 13 14.12 -3.37 -6.35
N LEU A 14 13.24 -2.36 -6.39
CA LEU A 14 12.59 -1.89 -7.61
C LEU A 14 13.29 -0.68 -8.21
N TRP A 15 13.69 0.29 -7.38
CA TRP A 15 14.13 1.61 -7.82
C TRP A 15 15.65 1.80 -7.88
N TYR A 16 16.41 0.72 -7.69
CA TYR A 16 17.86 0.73 -7.66
C TYR A 16 18.43 -0.61 -8.13
N ARG A 17 19.73 -0.63 -8.49
CA ARG A 17 20.44 -1.85 -8.82
C ARG A 17 20.92 -2.53 -7.53
N GLY A 18 20.41 -3.73 -7.27
CA GLY A 18 20.76 -4.52 -6.10
C GLY A 18 19.60 -5.41 -5.65
N PRO A 19 19.83 -6.37 -4.74
CA PRO A 19 18.76 -7.16 -4.17
C PRO A 19 17.83 -6.29 -3.34
N ALA A 20 16.57 -6.72 -3.24
CA ALA A 20 15.66 -6.21 -2.23
C ALA A 20 16.10 -6.69 -0.83
N LEU A 21 15.77 -5.92 0.19
CA LEU A 21 15.82 -6.40 1.56
C LEU A 21 14.48 -7.04 1.92
N SER A 22 14.51 -8.17 2.60
CA SER A 22 13.34 -8.76 3.26
C SER A 22 12.75 -7.80 4.29
N LEU A 23 11.49 -8.01 4.67
CA LEU A 23 10.84 -7.17 5.68
C LEU A 23 11.62 -7.15 7.00
N GLU A 24 12.15 -8.30 7.44
CA GLU A 24 12.98 -8.41 8.64
C GLU A 24 14.28 -7.59 8.53
N GLU A 25 14.98 -7.68 7.39
CA GLU A 25 16.19 -6.87 7.15
C GLU A 25 15.88 -5.37 7.16
N GLN A 26 14.69 -4.98 6.68
CA GLN A 26 14.26 -3.58 6.69
C GLN A 26 13.91 -3.07 8.10
N ILE A 27 13.39 -3.92 8.99
CA ILE A 27 13.21 -3.59 10.43
C ILE A 27 14.57 -3.28 11.06
N VAL A 28 15.55 -4.16 10.87
CA VAL A 28 16.91 -3.96 11.39
C VAL A 28 17.52 -2.69 10.78
N LYS A 29 17.39 -2.50 9.47
CA LYS A 29 17.92 -1.34 8.76
C LYS A 29 17.30 -0.03 9.25
N ALA A 30 15.98 0.01 9.48
CA ALA A 30 15.30 1.19 10.00
C ALA A 30 15.91 1.62 11.35
N ARG A 31 16.15 0.65 12.25
CA ARG A 31 16.78 0.92 13.55
C ARG A 31 18.20 1.44 13.42
N GLU A 32 19.02 0.84 12.54
CA GLU A 32 20.40 1.27 12.27
C GLU A 32 20.46 2.70 11.72
N LEU A 33 19.48 3.09 10.91
CA LEU A 33 19.38 4.43 10.32
C LEU A 33 18.75 5.47 11.29
N GLY A 34 18.29 5.04 12.47
CA GLY A 34 17.71 5.92 13.48
C GLY A 34 16.22 6.24 13.28
N PHE A 35 15.52 5.48 12.42
CA PHE A 35 14.06 5.55 12.35
C PHE A 35 13.43 4.88 13.58
N GLU A 36 12.24 5.34 13.93
CA GLU A 36 11.44 4.85 15.06
C GLU A 36 10.27 3.98 14.59
N GLY A 37 10.01 3.96 13.28
CA GLY A 37 8.93 3.16 12.71
C GLY A 37 9.19 2.69 11.29
N LEU A 38 8.28 1.83 10.83
CA LEU A 38 8.28 1.26 9.49
C LEU A 38 6.86 1.31 8.91
N SER A 39 6.75 1.81 7.68
CA SER A 39 5.55 1.70 6.84
C SER A 39 5.78 0.58 5.82
N ILE A 40 4.84 -0.37 5.70
CA ILE A 40 5.08 -1.65 4.99
C ILE A 40 4.30 -1.73 3.68
N GLU A 41 5.00 -1.78 2.54
CA GLU A 41 4.43 -2.04 1.22
C GLU A 41 3.94 -3.51 1.09
N THR A 42 2.68 -3.71 0.71
CA THR A 42 2.05 -5.05 0.62
C THR A 42 2.28 -5.78 -0.72
N LYS A 43 3.51 -5.79 -1.22
CA LYS A 43 3.88 -6.44 -2.50
C LYS A 43 5.21 -7.16 -2.39
N ARG A 44 5.34 -8.27 -3.13
CA ARG A 44 6.62 -8.97 -3.28
C ARG A 44 7.72 -8.04 -3.84
N PRO A 45 8.96 -8.16 -3.36
CA PRO A 45 9.45 -9.17 -2.41
C PRO A 45 9.29 -8.77 -0.92
N VAL A 46 8.62 -7.65 -0.61
CA VAL A 46 8.54 -7.13 0.76
C VAL A 46 7.51 -7.90 1.58
N ALA A 47 6.22 -7.73 1.32
CA ALA A 47 5.17 -8.24 2.20
C ALA A 47 3.84 -8.47 1.48
N LEU A 48 3.80 -9.34 0.46
CA LEU A 48 2.49 -9.76 -0.06
C LEU A 48 1.73 -10.51 1.06
N PRO A 49 0.52 -10.06 1.49
CA PRO A 49 -0.16 -10.62 2.65
C PRO A 49 -0.40 -12.13 2.57
N CYS A 50 -0.67 -12.66 1.37
CA CYS A 50 -0.92 -14.08 1.12
C CYS A 50 0.31 -14.98 1.31
N ASP A 51 1.53 -14.41 1.36
CA ASP A 51 2.76 -15.16 1.67
C ASP A 51 3.05 -15.21 3.18
N LEU A 52 2.35 -14.41 3.97
CA LEU A 52 2.60 -14.22 5.38
C LEU A 52 1.51 -14.92 6.18
N ASP A 53 1.75 -16.17 6.55
CA ASP A 53 0.86 -16.89 7.47
C ASP A 53 0.87 -16.24 8.88
N SER A 54 -0.07 -16.63 9.75
CA SER A 54 -0.18 -16.06 11.09
C SER A 54 1.08 -16.28 11.95
N SER A 55 1.86 -17.33 11.71
CA SER A 55 3.12 -17.59 12.41
C SER A 55 4.20 -16.59 11.98
N ARG A 56 4.29 -16.32 10.68
CA ARG A 56 5.21 -15.33 10.11
C ARG A 56 4.86 -13.93 10.56
N ARG A 57 3.57 -13.55 10.55
CA ARG A 57 3.10 -12.24 11.04
C ARG A 57 3.50 -12.00 12.49
N ARG A 58 3.29 -12.97 13.39
CA ARG A 58 3.74 -12.89 14.79
C ARG A 58 5.24 -12.68 14.92
N LYS A 59 6.06 -13.45 14.18
CA LYS A 59 7.51 -13.30 14.20
C LYS A 59 7.99 -11.93 13.71
N ILE A 60 7.32 -11.37 12.70
CA ILE A 60 7.61 -10.02 12.20
C ILE A 60 7.33 -8.99 13.30
N LYS A 61 6.19 -9.10 13.99
CA LYS A 61 5.83 -8.19 15.09
C LYS A 61 6.80 -8.30 16.26
N GLU A 62 7.12 -9.52 16.71
CA GLU A 62 8.10 -9.77 17.77
C GLU A 62 9.48 -9.19 17.43
N LEU A 63 9.92 -9.32 16.16
CA LEU A 63 11.16 -8.73 15.69
C LEU A 63 11.12 -7.20 15.75
N ALA A 64 10.05 -6.59 15.24
CA ALA A 64 9.86 -5.14 15.29
C ALA A 64 9.92 -4.61 16.73
N ASP A 65 9.22 -5.27 17.66
CA ASP A 65 9.23 -4.93 19.09
C ASP A 65 10.64 -5.04 19.71
N SER A 66 11.37 -6.13 19.41
CA SER A 66 12.74 -6.31 19.91
C SER A 66 13.72 -5.24 19.42
N HIS A 67 13.46 -4.65 18.25
CA HIS A 67 14.24 -3.55 17.67
C HIS A 67 13.69 -2.17 18.02
N GLN A 68 12.59 -2.09 18.79
CA GLN A 68 11.89 -0.85 19.13
C GLN A 68 11.44 -0.08 17.87
N ILE A 69 10.99 -0.82 16.85
CA ILE A 69 10.45 -0.25 15.61
C ILE A 69 8.93 -0.40 15.62
N GLU A 70 8.25 0.74 15.60
CA GLU A 70 6.80 0.79 15.47
C GLU A 70 6.37 0.46 14.03
N LEU A 71 5.55 -0.57 13.83
CA LEU A 71 4.95 -0.83 12.52
C LEU A 71 3.77 0.13 12.33
N CYS A 72 4.03 1.33 11.82
CA CYS A 72 3.07 2.44 11.90
C CYS A 72 2.01 2.44 10.80
N ALA A 73 2.25 1.75 9.68
CA ALA A 73 1.30 1.64 8.59
C ALA A 73 1.55 0.42 7.70
N VAL A 74 0.48 -0.05 7.06
CA VAL A 74 0.51 -0.99 5.94
C VAL A 74 0.02 -0.27 4.69
N GLU A 75 0.78 -0.36 3.61
CA GLU A 75 0.57 0.39 2.38
C GLU A 75 0.17 -0.50 1.23
N THR A 76 -1.06 -0.32 0.76
CA THR A 76 -1.59 -1.04 -0.39
C THR A 76 -1.27 -0.35 -1.70
N MET A 77 -1.40 -1.12 -2.78
CA MET A 77 -1.29 -0.68 -4.17
C MET A 77 -2.69 -0.67 -4.81
N SER A 78 -3.65 -0.07 -4.10
CA SER A 78 -5.06 -0.21 -4.42
C SER A 78 -5.50 0.58 -5.65
N ASN A 79 -6.44 0.02 -6.41
CA ASN A 79 -7.08 0.66 -7.54
C ASN A 79 -8.57 0.29 -7.57
N PHE A 80 -9.42 1.25 -7.26
CA PHE A 80 -10.87 1.06 -7.17
C PHE A 80 -11.61 1.40 -8.47
N VAL A 81 -10.92 1.91 -9.50
CA VAL A 81 -11.56 2.60 -10.62
C VAL A 81 -11.42 1.88 -11.96
N SER A 82 -11.03 0.60 -11.95
CA SER A 82 -10.95 -0.15 -13.19
C SER A 82 -12.34 -0.32 -13.81
N PRO A 83 -12.48 -0.17 -15.15
CA PRO A 83 -13.70 -0.54 -15.85
C PRO A 83 -13.90 -2.07 -15.94
N ILE A 84 -12.92 -2.86 -15.48
CA ILE A 84 -12.97 -4.32 -15.45
C ILE A 84 -13.40 -4.76 -14.04
N ILE A 85 -14.55 -5.43 -13.95
CA ILE A 85 -15.19 -5.82 -12.69
C ILE A 85 -14.23 -6.64 -11.83
N GLU A 86 -13.61 -7.67 -12.41
CA GLU A 86 -12.71 -8.58 -11.69
C GLU A 86 -11.45 -7.89 -11.17
N GLU A 87 -11.00 -6.79 -11.79
CA GLU A 87 -9.87 -6.03 -11.25
C GLU A 87 -10.25 -5.28 -9.98
N VAL A 88 -11.49 -4.78 -9.89
CA VAL A 88 -12.02 -4.15 -8.67
C VAL A 88 -12.21 -5.19 -7.57
N GLU A 89 -12.78 -6.36 -7.89
CA GLU A 89 -12.97 -7.45 -6.92
C GLU A 89 -11.63 -7.97 -6.37
N ASN A 90 -10.64 -8.19 -7.24
CA ASN A 90 -9.30 -8.60 -6.81
C ASN A 90 -8.61 -7.54 -5.95
N ASN A 91 -8.81 -6.26 -6.28
CA ASN A 91 -8.32 -5.16 -5.46
C ASN A 91 -8.96 -5.16 -4.07
N LEU A 92 -10.27 -5.38 -3.97
CA LEU A 92 -10.96 -5.46 -2.68
C LEU A 92 -10.43 -6.60 -1.80
N CYS A 93 -10.20 -7.77 -2.38
CA CYS A 93 -9.54 -8.89 -1.69
C CYS A 93 -8.15 -8.51 -1.17
N MET A 94 -7.34 -7.83 -1.99
CA MET A 94 -6.01 -7.37 -1.59
C MET A 94 -6.05 -6.37 -0.43
N VAL A 95 -6.97 -5.39 -0.47
CA VAL A 95 -7.12 -4.43 0.63
C VAL A 95 -7.62 -5.10 1.91
N LYS A 96 -8.55 -6.05 1.81
CA LYS A 96 -9.03 -6.81 2.97
C LYS A 96 -7.90 -7.61 3.64
N GLU A 97 -7.10 -8.32 2.84
CA GLU A 97 -5.91 -9.03 3.33
C GLU A 97 -4.88 -8.09 3.96
N ALA A 98 -4.73 -6.87 3.42
CA ALA A 98 -3.86 -5.85 4.02
C ALA A 98 -4.40 -5.32 5.35
N VAL A 99 -5.72 -5.20 5.52
CA VAL A 99 -6.36 -4.85 6.80
C VAL A 99 -6.12 -5.94 7.83
N GLU A 100 -6.26 -7.21 7.45
CA GLU A 100 -5.97 -8.33 8.34
C GLU A 100 -4.48 -8.42 8.70
N LEU A 101 -3.59 -8.14 7.74
CA LEU A 101 -2.16 -8.03 8.00
C LEU A 101 -1.86 -6.89 8.98
N ALA A 102 -2.45 -5.71 8.79
CA ALA A 102 -2.28 -4.56 9.67
C ALA A 102 -2.75 -4.87 11.10
N ARG A 103 -3.90 -5.55 11.27
CA ARG A 103 -4.36 -6.04 12.57
C ARG A 103 -3.31 -6.93 13.24
N ASP A 104 -2.81 -7.94 12.53
CA ASP A 104 -1.85 -8.91 13.08
C ASP A 104 -0.48 -8.28 13.40
N LEU A 105 -0.14 -7.18 12.72
CA LEU A 105 1.09 -6.40 12.95
C LEU A 105 0.89 -5.23 13.93
N GLU A 106 -0.32 -5.05 14.45
CA GLU A 106 -0.73 -3.91 15.29
C GLU A 106 -0.47 -2.55 14.63
N ALA A 107 -0.55 -2.49 13.30
CA ALA A 107 -0.38 -1.26 12.55
C ALA A 107 -1.71 -0.47 12.52
N PRO A 108 -1.73 0.79 13.00
CA PRO A 108 -2.97 1.56 13.15
C PRO A 108 -3.53 2.09 11.82
N ILE A 109 -2.73 2.07 10.74
CA ILE A 109 -3.08 2.70 9.46
C ILE A 109 -2.95 1.69 8.33
N VAL A 110 -3.97 1.64 7.47
CA VAL A 110 -3.88 1.04 6.14
C VAL A 110 -4.00 2.15 5.12
N LYS A 111 -2.92 2.42 4.38
CA LYS A 111 -2.96 3.41 3.30
C LYS A 111 -3.48 2.79 2.01
N VAL A 112 -4.36 3.53 1.36
CA VAL A 112 -4.94 3.22 0.04
C VAL A 112 -4.64 4.32 -0.96
N PHE A 113 -4.61 3.94 -2.22
CA PHE A 113 -4.77 4.85 -3.36
C PHE A 113 -6.18 4.76 -3.91
N ALA A 114 -6.71 5.86 -4.44
CA ALA A 114 -7.92 5.81 -5.25
C ALA A 114 -7.71 4.94 -6.52
N ALA A 115 -6.57 5.12 -7.17
CA ALA A 115 -6.26 4.52 -8.47
C ALA A 115 -4.74 4.36 -8.70
N TRP A 116 -4.11 3.40 -8.02
CA TRP A 116 -2.73 3.05 -8.33
C TRP A 116 -2.63 2.41 -9.73
N THR A 117 -1.86 3.03 -10.62
CA THR A 117 -1.75 2.57 -12.02
C THR A 117 -0.91 1.29 -12.15
N GLY A 118 0.06 1.10 -11.25
CA GLY A 118 0.94 -0.07 -11.22
C GLY A 118 2.40 0.26 -11.54
N THR A 119 3.26 -0.75 -11.39
CA THR A 119 4.69 -0.68 -11.73
C THR A 119 5.08 -1.86 -12.60
N SER A 120 6.01 -1.66 -13.52
CA SER A 120 6.63 -2.70 -14.34
C SER A 120 8.15 -2.66 -14.21
N ARG A 121 8.87 -3.61 -14.82
CA ARG A 121 10.34 -3.63 -14.83
C ARG A 121 10.87 -3.64 -16.25
N TYR A 122 11.88 -2.80 -16.51
CA TYR A 122 12.74 -2.85 -17.70
C TYR A 122 14.21 -2.85 -17.24
N ASP A 123 15.02 -3.73 -17.80
CA ASP A 123 16.45 -3.88 -17.48
C ASP A 123 16.78 -3.96 -15.98
N GLY A 124 15.90 -4.63 -15.23
CA GLY A 124 16.02 -4.84 -13.79
C GLY A 124 15.50 -3.68 -12.92
N LEU A 125 15.12 -2.54 -13.50
CA LEU A 125 14.64 -1.37 -12.77
C LEU A 125 13.15 -1.12 -12.97
N GLY A 126 12.53 -0.51 -11.96
CA GLY A 126 11.12 -0.13 -11.96
C GLY A 126 10.83 0.99 -12.94
N THR A 127 9.65 0.90 -13.57
CA THR A 127 9.08 1.94 -14.44
C THR A 127 7.58 1.97 -14.26
N TYR A 128 6.98 3.13 -14.55
CA TYR A 128 5.54 3.32 -14.61
C TYR A 128 5.00 3.28 -16.05
N GLU A 129 5.87 3.25 -17.07
CA GLU A 129 5.50 3.52 -18.47
C GLU A 129 4.37 2.60 -18.97
N PHE A 130 4.56 1.28 -18.86
CA PHE A 130 3.58 0.31 -19.33
C PHE A 130 2.26 0.40 -18.55
N ALA A 131 2.36 0.48 -17.22
CA ALA A 131 1.23 0.58 -16.33
C ALA A 131 0.38 1.83 -16.59
N ASN A 132 1.03 2.99 -16.76
CA ASN A 132 0.36 4.25 -17.09
C ASN A 132 -0.30 4.18 -18.47
N ARG A 133 0.38 3.64 -19.50
CA ARG A 133 -0.23 3.47 -20.84
C ARG A 133 -1.45 2.57 -20.81
N LEU A 134 -1.40 1.47 -20.05
CA LEU A 134 -2.54 0.58 -19.91
C LEU A 134 -3.70 1.25 -19.16
N PHE A 135 -3.40 2.01 -18.11
CA PHE A 135 -4.40 2.82 -17.41
C PHE A 135 -5.03 3.86 -18.35
N ASP A 136 -4.21 4.58 -19.11
CA ASP A 136 -4.66 5.61 -20.07
C ASP A 136 -5.49 5.02 -21.22
N TYR A 137 -5.22 3.78 -21.60
CA TYR A 137 -6.08 3.08 -22.54
C TYR A 137 -7.44 2.73 -21.90
N LYS A 138 -7.43 2.12 -20.70
CA LYS A 138 -8.63 1.69 -19.97
C LYS A 138 -9.55 2.86 -19.61
N ARG A 139 -8.99 4.01 -19.20
CA ARG A 139 -9.78 5.21 -18.84
C ARG A 139 -10.59 5.78 -20.00
N ASN A 140 -10.34 5.40 -21.26
CA ASN A 140 -11.20 5.82 -22.38
C ASN A 140 -12.58 5.16 -22.36
N PHE A 141 -12.76 4.12 -21.54
CA PHE A 141 -14.00 3.37 -21.40
C PHE A 141 -14.77 3.69 -20.12
N ILE A 142 -14.35 4.70 -19.35
CA ILE A 142 -15.00 5.13 -18.11
C ILE A 142 -14.84 6.64 -17.91
N THR A 143 -15.89 7.32 -17.48
CA THR A 143 -15.85 8.77 -17.25
C THR A 143 -15.12 9.12 -15.95
N SER A 144 -14.65 10.38 -15.83
CA SER A 144 -13.99 10.85 -14.60
C SER A 144 -14.94 10.82 -13.39
N ASP A 145 -16.22 11.16 -13.59
CA ASP A 145 -17.22 11.09 -12.53
C ASP A 145 -17.53 9.66 -12.09
N GLU A 146 -17.52 8.69 -13.01
CA GLU A 146 -17.65 7.27 -12.67
C GLU A 146 -16.45 6.78 -11.88
N MET A 147 -15.22 7.10 -12.30
CA MET A 147 -14.01 6.77 -11.55
C MET A 147 -14.04 7.37 -10.14
N TRP A 148 -14.44 8.64 -9.99
CA TRP A 148 -14.60 9.27 -8.67
C TRP A 148 -15.59 8.50 -7.79
N ARG A 149 -16.78 8.20 -8.31
CA ARG A 149 -17.80 7.45 -7.56
C ARG A 149 -17.34 6.05 -7.17
N LEU A 150 -16.62 5.36 -8.05
CA LEU A 150 -16.05 4.05 -7.77
C LEU A 150 -14.97 4.13 -6.67
N ALA A 151 -14.08 5.12 -6.74
CA ALA A 151 -13.07 5.36 -5.71
C ALA A 151 -13.72 5.59 -4.34
N VAL A 152 -14.67 6.52 -4.24
CA VAL A 152 -15.39 6.80 -2.98
C VAL A 152 -16.12 5.56 -2.47
N LYS A 153 -16.79 4.80 -3.35
CA LYS A 153 -17.47 3.57 -2.97
C LYS A 153 -16.49 2.54 -2.39
N GLY A 154 -15.40 2.27 -3.10
CA GLY A 154 -14.39 1.29 -2.69
C GLY A 154 -13.69 1.67 -1.39
N ILE A 155 -13.30 2.94 -1.23
CA ILE A 155 -12.68 3.46 0.00
C ILE A 155 -13.64 3.35 1.19
N ARG A 156 -14.93 3.70 1.00
CA ARG A 156 -15.94 3.60 2.06
C ARG A 156 -16.20 2.15 2.46
N GLU A 157 -16.15 1.22 1.51
CA GLU A 157 -16.31 -0.20 1.78
C GLU A 157 -15.12 -0.77 2.57
N THR A 158 -13.89 -0.47 2.17
CA THR A 158 -12.69 -0.92 2.89
C THR A 158 -12.56 -0.28 4.27
N ALA A 159 -12.98 0.98 4.42
CA ALA A 159 -13.04 1.65 5.72
C ALA A 159 -13.97 0.95 6.71
N LYS A 160 -15.10 0.40 6.25
CA LYS A 160 -16.00 -0.38 7.11
C LYS A 160 -15.35 -1.67 7.62
N TRP A 161 -14.56 -2.35 6.78
CA TRP A 161 -13.81 -3.54 7.23
C TRP A 161 -12.72 -3.17 8.23
N ALA A 162 -12.04 -2.04 8.02
CA ALA A 162 -10.97 -1.57 8.90
C ALA A 162 -11.50 -1.10 10.26
N GLU A 163 -12.73 -0.55 10.31
CA GLU A 163 -13.40 -0.10 11.52
C GLU A 163 -13.55 -1.23 12.56
N GLU A 164 -13.83 -2.47 12.12
CA GLU A 164 -13.93 -3.65 12.98
C GLU A 164 -12.65 -3.92 13.79
N TYR A 165 -11.50 -3.44 13.30
CA TYR A 165 -10.19 -3.61 13.93
C TYR A 165 -9.63 -2.31 14.51
N GLY A 166 -10.38 -1.21 14.49
CA GLY A 166 -9.91 0.10 14.92
C GLY A 166 -8.78 0.67 14.03
N ILE A 167 -8.70 0.23 12.78
CA ILE A 167 -7.67 0.64 11.81
C ILE A 167 -8.19 1.83 11.00
N THR A 168 -7.35 2.85 10.85
CA THR A 168 -7.64 4.01 10.00
C THR A 168 -7.26 3.73 8.56
N VAL A 169 -8.20 3.92 7.62
CA VAL A 169 -7.88 3.94 6.19
C VAL A 169 -7.41 5.34 5.79
N ALA A 170 -6.18 5.46 5.32
CA ALA A 170 -5.59 6.73 4.89
C ALA A 170 -5.51 6.80 3.36
N LEU A 171 -6.14 7.81 2.75
CA LEU A 171 -6.03 8.06 1.32
C LEU A 171 -4.75 8.86 1.01
N GLN A 172 -3.86 8.29 0.20
CA GLN A 172 -2.71 9.04 -0.32
C GLN A 172 -3.12 9.87 -1.53
N ASN A 173 -2.80 11.17 -1.51
CA ASN A 173 -3.04 12.06 -2.64
C ASN A 173 -2.09 11.74 -3.80
N HIS A 174 -2.59 11.00 -4.79
CA HIS A 174 -1.84 10.56 -5.95
C HIS A 174 -2.75 10.46 -7.19
N PRO A 175 -2.36 11.08 -8.33
CA PRO A 175 -3.06 10.94 -9.61
C PRO A 175 -3.25 9.48 -10.05
N PRO A 176 -4.20 9.19 -10.96
CA PRO A 176 -4.85 10.12 -11.89
C PRO A 176 -6.29 10.53 -11.53
N VAL A 177 -6.88 9.98 -10.48
CA VAL A 177 -8.27 10.31 -10.08
C VAL A 177 -8.33 11.56 -9.22
N ILE A 178 -7.34 11.73 -8.35
CA ILE A 178 -7.17 12.92 -7.50
C ILE A 178 -5.96 13.72 -7.99
N ASN A 179 -6.08 15.04 -7.97
CA ASN A 179 -4.99 15.92 -8.39
C ASN A 179 -3.80 15.87 -7.41
N TYR A 180 -2.67 16.44 -7.80
CA TYR A 180 -1.45 16.47 -6.96
C TYR A 180 -1.62 17.21 -5.62
N GLY A 181 -2.63 18.06 -5.48
CA GLY A 181 -2.99 18.74 -4.23
C GLY A 181 -3.62 17.81 -3.20
N TYR A 182 -4.07 18.36 -2.07
CA TYR A 182 -4.75 17.61 -1.01
C TYR A 182 -6.28 17.81 -1.04
N GLU A 183 -6.75 18.79 -1.80
CA GLU A 183 -8.14 19.26 -1.83
C GLU A 183 -9.11 18.16 -2.28
N ASP A 184 -8.72 17.37 -3.28
CA ASP A 184 -9.53 16.24 -3.74
C ASP A 184 -9.59 15.12 -2.69
N ALA A 185 -8.47 14.88 -1.99
CA ALA A 185 -8.45 13.89 -0.91
C ALA A 185 -9.34 14.30 0.28
N LEU A 186 -9.52 15.60 0.54
CA LEU A 186 -10.46 16.10 1.55
C LEU A 186 -11.94 16.04 1.12
N GLN A 187 -12.20 15.96 -0.18
CA GLN A 187 -13.56 15.88 -0.72
C GLN A 187 -14.10 14.44 -0.81
N MET A 188 -13.23 13.44 -0.77
CA MET A 188 -13.58 12.01 -0.78
C MET A 188 -14.02 11.52 0.60
#